data_AF-Q8EP09-F1
#
_entry.id   AF-Q8EP09-F1
#
_cell.length_a   1.000
_cell.length_b   1.000
_cell.length_c   1.000
_cell.angle_alpha   90.00
_cell.angle_beta   90.00
_cell.angle_gamma   90.00
#
_symmetry.space_group_name_H-M   'P 1'
#
loop_
_entity.id
_entity.type
_entity.pdbx_description
1 polymer ?
#
loop_
_entity_poly.entity_id
_entity_poly.type
_entity_poly.pdbx_seq_one_letter_code
_entity_poly.pdbx_strand_id
1 'polypeptide(L)'
;MNRKDLNGMGKPLPKDYVKRDVLQNFQKIAKDAGYLPYWLKLQKEIAIQLQAVNNEKELKKINKRIKEYNRVCPPSMQRPTIEYEELEKAKTNW
;
A
#
# COMPACT_ATOMS: atom_id res chain seq x y z
N MET A 1 5.50 -27.50 31.36
CA MET A 1 6.45 -26.40 31.15
C MET A 1 5.76 -25.33 30.32
N ASN A 2 5.47 -24.16 30.89
CA ASN A 2 4.80 -23.07 30.16
C ASN A 2 5.78 -22.46 29.16
N ARG A 3 5.42 -22.41 27.87
CA ARG A 3 6.27 -21.91 26.76
C ARG A 3 6.68 -20.43 26.88
N LYS A 4 6.19 -19.68 27.88
CA LYS A 4 6.31 -18.21 27.97
C LYS A 4 7.66 -17.70 28.52
N ASP A 5 8.49 -18.59 29.06
CA ASP A 5 9.71 -18.20 29.80
C ASP A 5 11.02 -18.62 29.08
N LEU A 6 10.97 -18.87 27.77
CA LEU A 6 12.17 -19.18 26.99
C LEU A 6 12.89 -17.89 26.61
N ASN A 7 14.15 -17.76 27.04
CA ASN A 7 15.03 -16.67 26.64
C ASN A 7 15.11 -16.60 25.11
N GLY A 8 14.78 -15.44 24.54
CA GLY A 8 14.82 -15.18 23.09
C GLY A 8 13.46 -15.00 22.40
N MET A 9 12.32 -15.14 23.09
CA MET A 9 10.99 -14.96 22.46
C MET A 9 10.60 -13.51 22.13
N GLY A 10 11.48 -12.53 22.39
CA GLY A 10 11.15 -11.11 22.19
C GLY A 10 10.01 -10.63 23.10
N LYS A 11 9.62 -9.36 22.95
CA LYS A 11 8.46 -8.82 23.67
C LYS A 11 7.16 -9.15 22.92
N PRO A 12 6.08 -9.53 23.62
CA PRO A 12 4.79 -9.74 22.98
C PRO A 12 4.31 -8.46 22.28
N LEU A 13 3.72 -8.61 21.10
CA LEU A 13 3.15 -7.48 20.36
C LEU A 13 2.04 -6.80 21.19
N PRO A 14 1.94 -5.47 21.15
CA PRO A 14 0.86 -4.75 21.81
C PRO A 14 -0.51 -5.22 21.29
N LYS A 15 -1.50 -5.37 22.19
CA LYS A 15 -2.85 -5.83 21.82
C LYS A 15 -3.51 -4.98 20.73
N ASP A 16 -3.22 -3.68 20.71
CA ASP A 16 -3.74 -2.75 19.68
C ASP A 16 -3.09 -2.93 18.31
N TYR A 17 -1.85 -3.42 18.25
CA TYR A 17 -1.18 -3.72 16.99
C TYR A 17 -1.86 -4.90 16.27
N VAL A 18 -2.35 -5.87 17.04
CA VAL A 18 -3.03 -7.06 16.49
C VAL A 18 -4.43 -6.75 15.98
N LYS A 19 -5.08 -5.68 16.48
CA LYS A 19 -6.46 -5.31 16.11
C LYS A 19 -6.55 -4.47 14.82
N ARG A 20 -5.46 -3.85 14.40
CA ARG A 20 -5.42 -2.94 13.25
C ARG A 20 -4.97 -3.68 12.01
N ASP A 21 -5.50 -3.29 10.85
CA ASP A 21 -4.94 -3.77 9.59
C ASP A 21 -3.50 -3.22 9.40
N VAL A 22 -2.79 -3.81 8.42
CA VAL A 22 -1.39 -3.45 8.13
C VAL A 22 -1.25 -1.96 7.79
N LEU A 23 -2.25 -1.35 7.14
CA LEU A 23 -2.23 0.07 6.77
C LEU A 23 -2.32 0.96 7.99
N GLN A 24 -3.27 0.68 8.88
CA GLN A 24 -3.49 1.45 10.10
C GLN A 24 -2.31 1.37 11.05
N ASN A 25 -1.67 0.20 11.14
CA ASN A 25 -0.43 0.04 11.90
C ASN A 25 0.71 0.86 11.31
N PHE A 26 0.90 0.76 9.99
CA PHE A 26 1.96 1.48 9.31
C PHE A 26 1.76 3.00 9.35
N GLN A 27 0.55 3.50 9.11
CA GLN A 27 0.22 4.93 9.21
C GLN A 27 0.47 5.48 10.62
N LYS A 28 0.11 4.72 11.66
CA LYS A 28 0.42 5.13 13.04
C LYS A 28 1.92 5.23 13.28
N ILE A 29 2.69 4.20 12.91
CA ILE A 29 4.15 4.19 13.09
C ILE A 29 4.80 5.31 12.28
N ALA A 30 4.39 5.50 11.04
CA ALA A 30 4.91 6.53 10.15
C ALA A 30 4.61 7.94 10.70
N LYS A 31 3.38 8.18 11.19
CA LYS A 31 3.00 9.44 11.84
C LYS A 31 3.76 9.69 13.14
N ASP A 32 3.88 8.67 13.99
CA ASP A 32 4.62 8.74 15.26
C ASP A 32 6.12 9.00 15.01
N ALA A 33 6.66 8.55 13.87
CA ALA A 33 8.03 8.80 13.42
C ALA A 33 8.21 10.09 12.58
N GLY A 34 7.13 10.85 12.31
CA GLY A 34 7.18 12.04 11.45
C GLY A 34 7.51 11.77 9.98
N TYR A 35 7.33 10.54 9.51
CA TYR A 35 7.72 10.09 8.17
C TYR A 35 6.48 9.88 7.27
N LEU A 36 6.49 10.45 6.05
CA LEU A 36 5.49 10.16 5.03
C LEU A 36 6.11 9.29 3.91
N PRO A 37 5.74 8.00 3.85
CA PRO A 37 6.23 7.08 2.83
C PRO A 37 5.94 7.55 1.40
N TYR A 38 6.96 7.50 0.54
CA TYR A 38 6.87 7.92 -0.86
C TYR A 38 5.74 7.23 -1.64
N TRP A 39 5.48 5.95 -1.35
CA TRP A 39 4.43 5.19 -2.03
C TRP A 39 3.02 5.74 -1.81
N LEU A 40 2.74 6.44 -0.70
CA LEU A 40 1.45 7.09 -0.46
C LEU A 40 1.25 8.30 -1.39
N LYS A 41 2.34 9.01 -1.72
CA LYS A 41 2.31 10.08 -2.72
C LYS A 41 2.01 9.51 -4.11
N LEU A 42 2.72 8.44 -4.49
CA LEU A 42 2.47 7.72 -5.74
C LEU A 42 1.03 7.21 -5.83
N GLN A 43 0.48 6.66 -4.74
CA GLN A 43 -0.89 6.17 -4.71
C GLN A 43 -1.90 7.27 -5.07
N LYS A 44 -1.77 8.44 -4.46
CA LYS A 44 -2.64 9.60 -4.76
C LYS A 44 -2.48 10.08 -6.20
N GLU A 45 -1.24 10.17 -6.68
CA GLU A 45 -0.97 10.60 -8.06
C GLU A 45 -1.56 9.63 -9.09
N ILE A 46 -1.47 8.31 -8.84
CA ILE A 46 -2.06 7.29 -9.70
C ILE A 46 -3.58 7.41 -9.71
N ALA A 47 -4.22 7.57 -8.54
CA ALA A 47 -5.67 7.73 -8.46
C ALA A 47 -6.16 8.95 -9.26
N ILE A 48 -5.49 10.10 -9.13
CA ILE A 48 -5.81 11.32 -9.90
C ILE A 48 -5.65 11.08 -11.41
N GLN A 49 -4.55 10.44 -11.82
CA GLN A 49 -4.29 10.17 -13.24
C GLN A 49 -5.29 9.18 -13.84
N LEU A 50 -5.74 8.20 -13.06
CA LEU A 50 -6.77 7.26 -13.48
C LEU A 50 -8.11 7.95 -13.74
N GLN A 51 -8.46 9.00 -12.98
CA GLN A 51 -9.68 9.76 -13.25
C GLN A 51 -9.61 10.57 -14.56
N ALA A 52 -8.42 11.02 -14.95
CA ALA A 52 -8.23 11.85 -16.14
C ALA A 52 -7.97 11.04 -17.43
N VAL A 53 -7.64 9.75 -17.33
CA VAL A 53 -7.22 8.95 -18.48
C VAL A 53 -8.40 8.51 -19.35
N ASN A 54 -8.26 8.71 -20.66
CA ASN A 54 -9.26 8.35 -21.67
C ASN A 54 -8.68 7.55 -22.85
N ASN A 55 -7.38 7.20 -22.80
CA ASN A 55 -6.72 6.47 -23.87
C ASN A 55 -5.69 5.47 -23.35
N GLU A 56 -5.43 4.43 -24.15
CA GLU A 56 -4.54 3.32 -23.80
C GLU A 56 -3.06 3.75 -23.66
N LYS A 57 -2.62 4.78 -24.41
CA LYS A 57 -1.24 5.27 -24.36
C LYS A 57 -0.91 5.89 -22.99
N GLU A 58 -1.83 6.64 -22.43
CA GLU A 58 -1.70 7.22 -21.10
C GLU A 58 -1.85 6.16 -20.00
N LEU A 59 -2.73 5.17 -20.20
CA LEU A 59 -2.83 4.03 -19.28
C LEU A 59 -1.51 3.27 -19.17
N LYS A 60 -0.76 3.10 -20.27
CA LYS A 60 0.59 2.51 -20.24
C LYS A 60 1.57 3.31 -19.37
N LYS A 61 1.44 4.64 -19.30
CA LYS A 61 2.27 5.48 -18.41
C LYS A 61 1.85 5.28 -16.95
N ILE A 62 0.56 5.19 -16.68
CA ILE A 62 0.03 4.89 -15.33
C ILE A 62 0.50 3.51 -14.87
N ASN A 63 0.45 2.48 -15.72
CA ASN A 63 0.96 1.15 -15.41
C ASN A 63 2.47 1.12 -15.06
N LYS A 64 3.28 2.01 -15.66
CA LYS A 64 4.68 2.18 -15.23
C LYS A 64 4.78 2.74 -13.81
N ARG A 65 3.93 3.71 -13.45
CA ARG A 65 3.85 4.24 -12.08
C ARG A 65 3.33 3.22 -11.08
N ILE A 66 2.37 2.37 -11.46
CA ILE A 66 1.90 1.26 -10.61
C ILE A 66 3.05 0.30 -10.31
N LYS A 67 3.90 -0.01 -11.30
CA LYS A 67 5.11 -0.82 -11.08
C LYS A 67 6.09 -0.14 -10.12
N GLU A 68 6.27 1.17 -10.23
CA GLU A 68 7.09 1.94 -9.28
C GLU A 68 6.51 1.89 -7.87
N TYR A 69 5.21 2.14 -7.72
CA TYR A 69 4.47 2.02 -6.46
C TYR A 69 4.69 0.63 -5.84
N ASN A 70 4.53 -0.45 -6.61
CA ASN A 70 4.71 -1.81 -6.10
C ASN A 70 6.13 -2.11 -5.60
N ARG A 71 7.16 -1.44 -6.15
CA ARG A 71 8.56 -1.64 -5.71
C ARG A 71 8.82 -1.06 -4.33
N VAL A 72 8.09 -0.02 -3.93
CA VAL A 72 8.31 0.71 -2.66
C VAL A 72 7.22 0.46 -1.63
N CYS A 73 6.08 -0.13 -2.04
CA CYS A 73 4.94 -0.42 -1.17
C CYS A 73 5.09 -1.81 -0.52
N PRO A 74 4.60 -2.01 0.73
CA PRO A 74 4.54 -3.33 1.35
C PRO A 74 3.86 -4.38 0.46
N PRO A 75 4.32 -5.65 0.46
CA PRO A 75 3.76 -6.70 -0.41
C PRO A 75 2.25 -6.86 -0.31
N SER A 76 1.66 -6.70 0.88
CA SER A 76 0.22 -6.79 1.12
C SER A 76 -0.62 -5.67 0.47
N MET A 77 0.03 -4.64 -0.07
CA MET A 77 -0.60 -3.45 -0.63
C MET A 77 -0.25 -3.20 -2.10
N GLN A 78 0.52 -4.10 -2.70
CA GLN A 78 0.82 -4.05 -4.12
C GLN A 78 -0.47 -4.24 -4.93
N ARG A 79 -0.53 -3.62 -6.12
CA ARG A 79 -1.70 -3.65 -7.00
C ARG A 79 -1.31 -4.13 -8.41
N PRO A 80 -2.17 -4.89 -9.11
CA PRO A 80 -1.88 -5.29 -10.49
C PRO A 80 -1.88 -4.09 -11.44
N THR A 81 -1.27 -4.27 -12.62
CA THR A 81 -1.46 -3.33 -13.74
C THR A 81 -2.90 -3.41 -14.23
N ILE A 82 -3.37 -2.31 -14.84
CA ILE A 82 -4.74 -2.16 -15.30
C ILE A 82 -4.78 -2.35 -16.81
N GLU A 83 -5.65 -3.22 -17.28
CA GLU A 83 -6.02 -3.33 -18.69
C GLU A 83 -7.09 -2.29 -19.05
N TYR A 84 -7.14 -1.87 -20.32
CA TYR A 84 -8.03 -0.79 -20.75
C TYR A 84 -9.52 -1.12 -20.52
N GLU A 85 -9.88 -2.38 -20.69
CA GLU A 85 -11.24 -2.91 -20.45
C GLU A 85 -11.68 -2.79 -18.98
N GLU A 86 -10.74 -2.81 -18.04
CA GLU A 86 -11.00 -2.73 -16.61
C GLU A 86 -10.85 -1.31 -16.04
N LEU A 87 -10.64 -0.30 -16.91
CA LEU A 87 -10.35 1.07 -16.49
C LEU A 87 -11.40 1.65 -15.53
N GLU A 88 -12.69 1.48 -15.84
CA GLU A 88 -13.78 2.01 -15.00
C GLU A 88 -13.84 1.33 -13.62
N LYS A 89 -13.57 0.03 -13.58
CA LYS A 89 -13.46 -0.72 -12.32
C LYS A 89 -12.23 -0.25 -11.53
N ALA A 90 -11.13 0.02 -12.22
CA ALA A 90 -9.91 0.50 -11.59
C ALA A 90 -10.08 1.91 -11.00
N LYS A 91 -10.79 2.83 -11.68
CA LYS A 91 -11.11 4.18 -11.18
C LYS A 91 -11.85 4.15 -9.84
N THR A 92 -12.70 3.15 -9.62
CA THR A 92 -13.46 2.99 -8.37
C THR A 92 -12.62 2.36 -7.25
N ASN A 93 -11.68 1.48 -7.59
CA ASN A 93 -10.93 0.68 -6.61
C ASN A 93 -9.59 1.31 -6.17
N TRP A 94 -9.15 2.37 -6.82
CA TRP A 94 -7.90 3.10 -6.53
C TRP A 94 -8.12 4.28 -5.59
#